data_AF-A0A167MUN3-F1
#
_entry.id   AF-A0A167MUN3-F1
#
_cell.length_a   1.000
_cell.length_b   1.000
_cell.length_c   1.000
_cell.angle_alpha   90.00
_cell.angle_beta   90.00
_cell.angle_gamma   90.00
#
_symmetry.space_group_name_H-M   'P 1'
#
loop_
_entity.id
_entity.type
_entity.pdbx_description
1 polymer ?
#
loop_
_entity_poly.entity_id
_entity_poly.type
_entity_poly.pdbx_seq_one_letter_code
_entity_poly.pdbx_strand_id
1 'polypeptide(L)'
;MPGPKEAKIDQMNNFLEPLVDELVELYGGITMKTPEFPNGTSIRAALMCVACDIPAARKTAGFTGFASTNACHICKRHFTVVAGTKENATEAEMWFCAESDAERAVLEKQHGTCFSELHRLHYFDPVRCTIVDPMHNLFLGTAKRMISVWKDLRYLPTAVLVRMQRLADGILVPPGYAVLSTKIESGFPYMKADEWRSWCLIYSLVILKDALPEDDYKNWTLFVKACRKLTGPSVTYSEIDSAHQLLGEFGKECETLYGESSITPNMHLHMHLRESMLNFGPVYAF
;
A
#
# COMPACT_ATOMS: atom_id res chain seq x y z
N MET A 1 5.75 -14.23 1.06
CA MET A 1 4.30 -14.52 0.96
C MET A 1 3.78 -14.83 2.36
N PRO A 2 2.71 -14.16 2.83
CA PRO A 2 2.28 -14.26 4.23
C PRO A 2 1.63 -15.62 4.52
N GLY A 3 1.96 -16.18 5.68
CA GLY A 3 1.46 -17.46 6.20
C GLY A 3 2.19 -17.85 7.49
N PRO A 4 1.68 -18.81 8.29
CA PRO A 4 2.22 -19.18 9.61
C PRO A 4 3.65 -19.77 9.59
N LYS A 5 4.23 -19.96 8.41
CA LYS A 5 5.66 -20.25 8.17
C LYS A 5 6.24 -19.19 7.25
N GLU A 6 6.21 -17.94 7.70
CA GLU A 6 6.66 -16.82 6.90
C GLU A 6 8.17 -16.93 6.63
N ALA A 7 8.57 -16.78 5.37
CA ALA A 7 9.97 -16.76 4.98
C ALA A 7 10.70 -15.58 5.64
N LYS A 8 11.90 -15.85 6.17
CA LYS A 8 12.87 -14.82 6.58
C LYS A 8 13.38 -14.05 5.35
N ILE A 9 13.96 -12.87 5.56
CA ILE A 9 14.53 -12.05 4.47
C ILE A 9 15.57 -12.85 3.66
N ASP A 10 16.45 -13.58 4.33
CA ASP A 10 17.44 -14.46 3.67
C ASP A 10 16.79 -15.51 2.76
N GLN A 11 15.64 -16.03 3.17
CA GLN A 11 14.90 -17.00 2.36
C GLN A 11 14.20 -16.33 1.18
N MET A 12 13.83 -15.04 1.28
CA MET A 12 13.29 -14.27 0.16
C MET A 12 14.34 -14.04 -0.92
N ASN A 13 15.58 -13.77 -0.53
CA ASN A 13 16.69 -13.56 -1.48
C ASN A 13 16.91 -14.80 -2.36
N ASN A 14 16.83 -16.02 -1.79
CA ASN A 14 16.90 -17.25 -2.59
C ASN A 14 15.83 -17.36 -3.69
N PHE A 15 14.67 -16.70 -3.53
CA PHE A 15 13.63 -16.67 -4.56
C PHE A 15 13.82 -15.52 -5.56
N LEU A 16 14.41 -14.41 -5.12
CA LEU A 16 14.63 -13.24 -5.95
C LEU A 16 15.90 -13.36 -6.81
N GLU A 17 16.91 -14.08 -6.35
CA GLU A 17 18.23 -14.19 -6.99
C GLU A 17 18.13 -14.60 -8.47
N PRO A 18 17.44 -15.70 -8.86
CA PRO A 18 17.34 -16.08 -10.28
C PRO A 18 16.66 -15.02 -11.14
N LEU A 19 15.62 -14.36 -10.60
CA LEU A 19 14.92 -13.27 -11.30
C LEU A 19 15.82 -12.06 -11.49
N VAL A 20 16.59 -11.70 -10.45
CA VAL A 20 17.50 -10.56 -10.48
C VAL A 20 18.68 -10.82 -11.42
N ASP A 21 19.22 -12.04 -11.46
CA ASP A 21 20.26 -12.43 -12.42
C ASP A 21 19.80 -12.20 -13.87
N GLU A 22 18.59 -12.68 -14.22
CA GLU A 22 18.00 -12.46 -15.54
C GLU A 22 17.78 -10.96 -15.82
N LEU A 23 17.29 -10.19 -14.83
CA LEU A 23 17.05 -8.76 -14.99
C LEU A 23 18.33 -7.95 -15.18
N VAL A 24 19.45 -8.35 -14.57
CA VAL A 24 20.76 -7.71 -14.78
C VAL A 24 21.22 -7.93 -16.22
N GLU A 25 21.12 -9.16 -16.73
CA GLU A 25 21.47 -9.48 -18.11
C GLU A 25 20.56 -8.74 -19.11
N LEU A 26 19.24 -8.81 -18.89
CA LEU A 26 18.25 -8.16 -19.74
C LEU A 26 18.39 -6.63 -19.76
N TYR A 27 18.81 -6.00 -18.66
CA TYR A 27 19.02 -4.55 -18.66
C TYR A 27 20.21 -4.13 -19.55
N GLY A 28 21.27 -4.95 -19.58
CA GLY A 28 22.40 -4.80 -20.52
C GLY A 28 21.98 -5.01 -21.98
N GLY A 29 20.97 -5.85 -22.19
CA GLY A 29 20.33 -6.12 -23.46
C GLY A 29 20.85 -7.38 -24.13
N ILE A 30 19.90 -8.22 -24.56
CA ILE A 30 20.19 -9.49 -25.23
C ILE A 30 19.70 -9.44 -26.68
N THR A 31 20.29 -10.26 -27.54
CA THR A 31 19.80 -10.43 -28.91
C THR A 31 18.86 -11.63 -28.97
N MET A 32 17.61 -11.40 -29.32
CA MET A 32 16.59 -12.46 -29.42
C MET A 32 15.92 -12.45 -30.78
N LYS A 33 15.73 -13.63 -31.37
CA LYS A 33 14.97 -13.79 -32.61
C LYS A 33 13.48 -13.78 -32.30
N THR A 34 12.73 -13.00 -33.05
CA THR A 34 11.25 -12.99 -33.00
C THR A 34 10.70 -13.29 -34.39
N PRO A 35 9.41 -13.61 -34.54
CA PRO A 35 8.80 -13.80 -35.87
C PRO A 35 8.98 -12.60 -36.80
N GLU A 36 8.95 -11.38 -36.25
CA GLU A 36 9.16 -10.12 -36.99
C GLU A 36 10.65 -9.82 -37.23
N PHE A 37 11.54 -10.33 -36.37
CA PHE A 37 12.99 -10.14 -36.48
C PHE A 37 13.76 -11.49 -36.48
N PRO A 38 13.77 -12.24 -37.60
CA PRO A 38 14.44 -13.54 -37.70
C PRO A 38 15.97 -13.49 -37.53
N ASN A 39 16.58 -12.33 -37.83
CA ASN A 39 18.01 -12.07 -37.64
C ASN A 39 18.36 -11.65 -36.20
N GLY A 40 17.37 -11.57 -35.32
CA GLY A 40 17.53 -11.08 -33.96
C GLY A 40 17.26 -9.59 -33.85
N THR A 41 16.75 -9.18 -32.70
CA THR A 41 16.63 -7.79 -32.27
C THR A 41 17.11 -7.65 -30.84
N SER A 42 17.56 -6.45 -30.45
CA SER A 42 17.95 -6.17 -29.07
C SER A 42 16.70 -6.03 -28.21
N ILE A 43 16.61 -6.86 -27.18
CA ILE A 43 15.55 -6.80 -26.18
C ILE A 43 16.17 -6.41 -24.85
N ARG A 44 15.50 -5.50 -24.14
CA ARG A 44 15.83 -5.10 -22.79
C ARG A 44 14.63 -5.24 -21.88
N ALA A 45 14.88 -5.56 -20.61
CA ALA A 45 13.86 -5.55 -19.58
C ALA A 45 14.38 -4.80 -18.35
N ALA A 46 13.46 -4.16 -17.63
CA ALA A 46 13.75 -3.49 -16.39
C ALA A 46 12.58 -3.70 -15.42
N LEU A 47 12.88 -3.96 -14.16
CA LEU A 47 11.88 -3.92 -13.10
C LEU A 47 11.53 -2.45 -12.81
N MET A 48 10.28 -2.06 -13.04
CA MET A 48 9.85 -0.69 -12.82
C MET A 48 9.53 -0.41 -11.34
N CYS A 49 8.75 -1.28 -10.71
CA CYS A 49 8.31 -1.12 -9.33
C CYS A 49 7.93 -2.45 -8.67
N VAL A 50 7.87 -2.44 -7.33
CA VAL A 50 7.31 -3.49 -6.47
C VAL A 50 6.04 -2.94 -5.85
N ALA A 51 4.90 -3.56 -6.19
CA ALA A 51 3.58 -3.20 -5.67
C ALA A 51 2.99 -4.39 -4.92
N CYS A 52 2.87 -4.28 -3.60
CA CYS A 52 2.30 -5.32 -2.75
C CYS A 52 1.89 -4.73 -1.39
N ASP A 53 1.33 -5.58 -0.52
CA ASP A 53 1.01 -5.18 0.84
C ASP A 53 2.28 -4.81 1.65
N ILE A 54 2.10 -4.05 2.73
CA ILE A 54 3.23 -3.53 3.53
C ILE A 54 4.18 -4.65 3.99
N PRO A 55 3.71 -5.81 4.51
CA PRO A 55 4.59 -6.89 4.91
C PRO A 55 5.41 -7.47 3.76
N ALA A 56 4.81 -7.70 2.59
CA ALA A 56 5.52 -8.22 1.44
C ALA A 56 6.54 -7.20 0.91
N ALA A 57 6.14 -5.92 0.79
CA ALA A 57 6.99 -4.84 0.32
C ALA A 57 8.28 -4.74 1.14
N ARG A 58 8.15 -4.80 2.47
CA ARG A 58 9.29 -4.77 3.38
C ARG A 58 10.25 -5.92 3.13
N LYS A 59 9.75 -7.15 2.97
CA LYS A 59 10.61 -8.32 2.77
C LYS A 59 11.26 -8.33 1.40
N THR A 60 10.50 -7.99 0.36
CA THR A 60 10.98 -7.98 -1.02
C THR A 60 12.04 -6.91 -1.24
N ALA A 61 11.88 -5.72 -0.65
CA ALA A 61 12.79 -4.60 -0.82
C ALA A 61 13.86 -4.46 0.27
N GLY A 62 13.85 -5.33 1.29
CA GLY A 62 14.84 -5.30 2.37
C GLY A 62 14.62 -4.17 3.37
N PHE A 63 13.36 -3.83 3.69
CA PHE A 63 13.02 -2.91 4.79
C PHE A 63 12.66 -3.68 6.07
N THR A 64 12.93 -3.09 7.23
CA THR A 64 12.62 -3.70 8.52
C THR A 64 11.11 -3.76 8.80
N GLY A 65 10.69 -4.71 9.65
CA GLY A 65 9.30 -4.97 10.00
C GLY A 65 8.59 -3.89 10.83
N PHE A 66 7.28 -4.03 11.04
CA PHE A 66 6.40 -3.03 11.66
C PHE A 66 6.82 -2.59 13.08
N ALA A 67 7.50 -3.45 13.83
CA ALA A 67 8.01 -3.15 15.17
C ALA A 67 9.36 -2.38 15.18
N SER A 68 9.91 -2.08 14.00
CA SER A 68 11.10 -1.23 13.87
C SER A 68 10.74 0.23 14.12
N THR A 69 11.70 1.00 14.65
CA THR A 69 11.61 2.46 14.72
C THR A 69 11.38 3.08 13.33
N ASN A 70 11.80 2.42 12.25
CA ASN A 70 11.55 2.90 10.88
C ASN A 70 10.18 2.42 10.35
N ALA A 71 9.11 3.05 10.84
CA ALA A 71 7.73 2.66 10.53
C ALA A 71 7.32 2.89 9.06
N CYS A 72 7.97 3.81 8.34
CA CYS A 72 7.73 4.10 6.92
C CYS A 72 9.02 3.88 6.11
N HIS A 73 8.95 3.09 5.03
CA HIS A 73 10.10 2.84 4.15
C HIS A 73 10.41 4.01 3.22
N ILE A 74 9.46 4.93 2.99
CA ILE A 74 9.61 6.05 2.05
C ILE A 74 10.25 7.28 2.71
N CYS A 75 9.82 7.65 3.92
CA CYS A 75 10.24 8.92 4.54
C CYS A 75 10.91 8.78 5.91
N LYS A 76 11.30 7.55 6.32
CA LYS A 76 11.90 7.22 7.63
C LYS A 76 11.43 8.16 8.76
N ARG A 77 10.12 8.21 9.05
CA ARG A 77 9.60 9.01 10.17
C ARG A 77 10.02 8.39 11.51
N HIS A 78 11.15 8.84 12.06
CA HIS A 78 11.23 9.37 13.43
C HIS A 78 11.46 10.88 13.29
N PHE A 79 11.23 11.71 14.33
CA PHE A 79 11.42 13.17 14.20
C PHE A 79 12.72 13.52 13.44
N THR A 80 12.57 14.31 12.36
CA THR A 80 13.56 14.83 11.38
C THR A 80 14.10 13.90 10.27
N VAL A 81 13.97 14.43 9.04
CA VAL A 81 14.11 13.88 7.68
C VAL A 81 15.55 13.53 7.28
N VAL A 82 15.74 12.45 6.51
CA VAL A 82 16.82 12.34 5.51
C VAL A 82 16.27 11.74 4.21
N ALA A 83 16.67 12.33 3.07
CA ALA A 83 16.26 11.95 1.72
C ALA A 83 17.14 10.79 1.19
N GLY A 84 16.56 9.60 1.00
CA GLY A 84 17.27 8.44 0.48
C GLY A 84 17.22 8.32 -1.04
N THR A 85 18.38 8.16 -1.67
CA THR A 85 18.56 7.35 -2.91
C THR A 85 19.94 6.68 -2.95
N LYS A 86 20.98 7.24 -2.29
CA LYS A 86 22.32 6.62 -2.21
C LYS A 86 22.64 5.91 -0.90
N GLU A 87 22.11 6.41 0.21
CA GLU A 87 22.43 5.87 1.55
C GLU A 87 21.86 4.47 1.75
N ASN A 88 20.65 4.19 1.25
CA ASN A 88 19.99 2.89 1.44
C ASN A 88 20.79 1.71 0.84
N ALA A 89 21.35 1.88 -0.37
CA ALA A 89 22.17 0.85 -1.00
C ALA A 89 23.47 0.59 -0.22
N THR A 90 24.12 1.63 0.29
CA THR A 90 25.31 1.49 1.13
C THR A 90 24.98 0.83 2.48
N GLU A 91 23.87 1.21 3.11
CA GLU A 91 23.39 0.60 4.35
C GLU A 91 23.06 -0.89 4.17
N ALA A 92 22.45 -1.26 3.04
CA ALA A 92 22.16 -2.64 2.69
C ALA A 92 23.43 -3.47 2.43
N GLU A 93 24.43 -2.89 1.75
CA GLU A 93 25.73 -3.53 1.52
C GLU A 93 26.48 -3.76 2.84
N MET A 94 26.48 -2.77 3.75
CA MET A 94 27.05 -2.92 5.09
C MET A 94 26.41 -4.10 5.84
N TRP A 95 25.09 -4.24 5.75
CA TRP A 95 24.37 -5.37 6.33
C TRP A 95 24.75 -6.71 5.68
N PHE A 96 24.95 -6.73 4.35
CA PHE A 96 25.34 -7.92 3.60
C PHE A 96 26.74 -8.41 4.03
N CYS A 97 27.69 -7.48 4.13
CA CYS A 97 29.07 -7.74 4.52
C CYS A 97 29.27 -8.02 6.02
N ALA A 98 28.26 -7.78 6.86
CA ALA A 98 28.35 -8.02 8.30
C ALA A 98 28.68 -9.49 8.60
N GLU A 99 29.62 -9.71 9.52
CA GLU A 99 30.19 -11.04 9.78
C GLU A 99 29.34 -11.88 10.76
N SER A 100 28.33 -11.26 11.38
CA SER A 100 27.48 -11.93 12.36
C SER A 100 26.03 -11.46 12.34
N ASP A 101 25.12 -12.35 12.75
CA ASP A 101 23.69 -12.02 12.94
C ASP A 101 23.48 -10.91 13.99
N ALA A 102 24.38 -10.81 14.98
CA ALA A 102 24.33 -9.76 16.00
C ALA A 102 24.63 -8.38 15.40
N GLU A 103 25.64 -8.29 14.52
CA GLU A 103 25.97 -7.07 13.80
C GLU A 103 24.85 -6.67 12.83
N ARG A 104 24.30 -7.65 12.09
CA ARG A 104 23.12 -7.44 11.23
C ARG A 104 21.95 -6.86 12.00
N ALA A 105 21.63 -7.39 13.18
CA ALA A 105 20.55 -6.88 14.01
C ALA A 105 20.78 -5.43 14.49
N VAL A 106 22.03 -5.03 14.74
CA VAL A 106 22.39 -3.65 15.08
C VAL A 106 22.18 -2.73 13.88
N LEU A 107 22.67 -3.13 12.70
CA LEU A 107 22.53 -2.36 11.46
C LEU A 107 21.06 -2.20 11.05
N GLU A 108 20.26 -3.26 11.16
CA GLU A 108 18.82 -3.21 10.93
C GLU A 108 18.13 -2.19 11.82
N LYS A 109 18.48 -2.18 13.11
CA LYS A 109 17.90 -1.24 14.07
C LYS A 109 18.31 0.20 13.78
N GLN A 110 19.55 0.41 13.36
CA GLN A 110 20.10 1.74 13.07
C GLN A 110 19.56 2.31 11.77
N HIS A 111 19.55 1.51 10.71
CA HIS A 111 19.28 1.96 9.35
C HIS A 111 17.88 1.63 8.87
N GLY A 112 17.21 0.63 9.44
CA GLY A 112 15.88 0.18 9.00
C GLY A 112 15.90 -0.60 7.69
N THR A 113 17.06 -1.09 7.27
CA THR A 113 17.24 -1.82 6.01
C THR A 113 18.11 -3.05 6.20
N CYS A 114 17.84 -4.08 5.40
CA CYS A 114 18.61 -5.29 5.20
C CYS A 114 18.96 -5.38 3.71
N PHE A 115 19.90 -6.27 3.37
CA PHE A 115 20.15 -6.59 1.97
C PHE A 115 18.97 -7.36 1.34
N SER A 116 18.62 -6.94 0.13
CA SER A 116 17.71 -7.64 -0.78
C SER A 116 18.39 -7.76 -2.13
N GLU A 117 18.16 -8.86 -2.85
CA GLU A 117 18.65 -9.05 -4.23
C GLU A 117 18.31 -7.86 -5.14
N LEU A 118 17.21 -7.14 -4.89
CA LEU A 118 16.85 -5.94 -5.66
C LEU A 118 17.90 -4.83 -5.59
N HIS A 119 18.77 -4.80 -4.58
CA HIS A 119 19.87 -3.83 -4.49
C HIS A 119 20.95 -4.05 -5.55
N ARG A 120 21.01 -5.24 -6.17
CA ARG A 120 21.93 -5.53 -7.29
C ARG A 120 21.51 -4.85 -8.60
N LEU A 121 20.24 -4.44 -8.71
CA LEU A 121 19.74 -3.73 -9.87
C LEU A 121 20.15 -2.26 -9.80
N HIS A 122 21.29 -1.88 -10.41
CA HIS A 122 21.83 -0.51 -10.35
C HIS A 122 20.89 0.61 -10.82
N TYR A 123 19.86 0.27 -11.60
CA TYR A 123 18.84 1.21 -12.09
C TYR A 123 17.60 1.30 -11.18
N PHE A 124 17.49 0.41 -10.19
CA PHE A 124 16.33 0.28 -9.31
C PHE A 124 16.63 0.92 -7.97
N ASP A 125 15.76 1.81 -7.52
CA ASP A 125 15.84 2.43 -6.20
C ASP A 125 14.77 1.78 -5.31
N PRO A 126 15.13 0.92 -4.34
CA PRO A 126 14.15 0.21 -3.52
C PRO A 126 13.19 1.14 -2.77
N VAL A 127 13.64 2.33 -2.37
CA VAL A 127 12.80 3.30 -1.63
C VAL A 127 11.75 3.91 -2.57
N ARG A 128 12.16 4.33 -3.77
CA ARG A 128 11.26 4.98 -4.72
C ARG A 128 10.40 3.98 -5.49
N CYS A 129 10.97 2.83 -5.85
CA CYS A 129 10.34 1.82 -6.68
C CYS A 129 9.51 0.81 -5.88
N THR A 130 9.54 0.82 -4.54
CA THR A 130 8.58 0.07 -3.72
C THR A 130 7.39 0.95 -3.38
N ILE A 131 6.37 0.88 -4.21
CA ILE A 131 5.23 1.78 -4.19
C ILE A 131 4.16 1.33 -3.20
N VAL A 132 3.38 2.29 -2.72
CA VAL A 132 2.23 2.01 -1.85
C VAL A 132 1.10 1.45 -2.71
N ASP A 133 0.73 0.18 -2.48
CA ASP A 133 -0.43 -0.43 -3.15
C ASP A 133 -1.74 0.20 -2.64
N PRO A 134 -2.46 0.97 -3.48
CA PRO A 134 -3.68 1.66 -3.06
C PRO A 134 -4.79 0.70 -2.61
N MET A 135 -4.86 -0.53 -3.16
CA MET A 135 -5.90 -1.49 -2.82
C MET A 135 -5.74 -1.98 -1.38
N HIS A 136 -4.52 -2.37 -1.01
CA HIS A 136 -4.20 -2.80 0.35
C HIS A 136 -4.18 -1.64 1.33
N ASN A 137 -3.72 -0.47 0.90
CA ASN A 137 -3.56 0.69 1.76
C ASN A 137 -4.89 1.39 2.07
N LEU A 138 -5.66 1.77 1.04
CA LEU A 138 -6.92 2.52 1.20
C LEU A 138 -8.07 1.61 1.65
N PHE A 139 -8.29 0.49 0.98
CA PHE A 139 -9.51 -0.30 1.18
C PHE A 139 -9.35 -1.36 2.28
N LEU A 140 -8.42 -2.30 2.11
CA LEU A 140 -8.17 -3.34 3.12
C LEU A 140 -7.54 -2.78 4.41
N GLY A 141 -6.80 -1.68 4.27
CA GLY A 141 -6.15 -0.98 5.37
C GLY A 141 -7.10 0.00 6.06
N THR A 142 -7.26 1.19 5.47
CA THR A 142 -7.99 2.30 6.10
C THR A 142 -9.49 2.05 6.20
N ALA A 143 -10.18 1.65 5.12
CA ALA A 143 -11.64 1.47 5.17
C ALA A 143 -12.06 0.39 6.18
N LYS A 144 -11.36 -0.75 6.19
CA LYS A 144 -11.57 -1.80 7.18
C LYS A 144 -11.29 -1.32 8.61
N ARG A 145 -10.21 -0.56 8.81
CA ARG A 145 -9.88 0.01 10.14
C ARG A 145 -10.97 0.93 10.66
N MET A 146 -11.53 1.80 9.82
CA MET A 146 -12.58 2.74 10.23
C MET A 146 -13.84 2.02 10.71
N ILE A 147 -14.24 0.93 10.06
CA ILE A 147 -15.35 0.08 10.55
C ILE A 147 -15.06 -0.47 11.95
N SER A 148 -13.82 -0.92 12.22
CA SER A 148 -13.43 -1.36 13.56
C SER A 148 -13.52 -0.23 14.59
N VAL A 149 -13.00 0.96 14.27
CA VAL A 149 -13.06 2.13 15.16
C VAL A 149 -14.51 2.47 15.52
N TRP A 150 -15.42 2.53 14.53
CA TRP A 150 -16.82 2.86 14.79
C TRP A 150 -17.57 1.76 15.55
N LYS A 151 -17.16 0.49 15.43
CA LYS A 151 -17.67 -0.58 16.30
C LYS A 151 -17.19 -0.43 17.74
N ASP A 152 -15.92 -0.11 17.95
CA ASP A 152 -15.34 0.10 19.28
C ASP A 152 -16.01 1.30 20.01
N LEU A 153 -16.32 2.36 19.24
CA LEU A 153 -17.11 3.51 19.69
C LEU A 153 -18.61 3.23 19.83
N ARG A 154 -19.06 2.01 19.50
CA ARG A 154 -20.46 1.54 19.56
C ARG A 154 -21.43 2.32 18.67
N TYR A 155 -20.96 2.92 17.58
CA TYR A 155 -21.82 3.58 16.59
C TYR A 155 -22.59 2.57 15.73
N LEU A 156 -22.11 1.33 15.65
CA LEU A 156 -22.66 0.27 14.80
C LEU A 156 -23.26 -0.91 15.60
N PRO A 157 -24.26 -0.70 16.47
CA PRO A 157 -24.95 -1.80 17.13
C PRO A 157 -25.78 -2.63 16.13
N THR A 158 -26.21 -3.83 16.52
CA THR A 158 -26.95 -4.77 15.65
C THR A 158 -28.13 -4.13 14.91
N ALA A 159 -28.93 -3.30 15.57
CA ALA A 159 -30.06 -2.62 14.94
C ALA A 159 -29.64 -1.67 13.81
N VAL A 160 -28.49 -1.00 13.95
CA VAL A 160 -27.91 -0.14 12.91
C VAL A 160 -27.40 -1.01 11.76
N LEU A 161 -26.69 -2.10 12.05
CA LEU A 161 -26.19 -3.02 11.01
C LEU A 161 -27.33 -3.64 10.17
N VAL A 162 -28.47 -3.99 10.78
CA VAL A 162 -29.66 -4.47 10.06
C VAL A 162 -30.23 -3.37 9.14
N ARG A 163 -30.27 -2.11 9.59
CA ARG A 163 -30.69 -0.99 8.74
C ARG A 163 -29.72 -0.79 7.57
N MET A 164 -28.42 -0.85 7.85
CA MET A 164 -27.37 -0.74 6.84
C MET A 164 -27.49 -1.82 5.77
N GLN A 165 -27.79 -3.06 6.16
CA GLN A 165 -28.04 -4.16 5.21
C GLN A 165 -29.22 -3.85 4.28
N ARG A 166 -30.35 -3.38 4.82
CA ARG A 166 -31.52 -3.03 4.00
C ARG A 166 -31.21 -1.93 2.98
N LEU A 167 -30.39 -0.95 3.36
CA LEU A 167 -29.92 0.08 2.42
C LEU A 167 -29.00 -0.52 1.35
N ALA A 168 -28.09 -1.42 1.73
CA ALA A 168 -27.20 -2.11 0.80
C ALA A 168 -27.96 -2.92 -0.24
N ASP A 169 -28.99 -3.65 0.17
CA ASP A 169 -29.82 -4.49 -0.72
C ASP A 169 -30.55 -3.66 -1.79
N GLY A 170 -30.80 -2.38 -1.52
CA GLY A 170 -31.43 -1.45 -2.46
C GLY A 170 -30.47 -0.73 -3.41
N ILE A 171 -29.16 -0.91 -3.27
CA ILE A 171 -28.16 -0.22 -4.09
C ILE A 171 -27.88 -1.02 -5.37
N LEU A 172 -28.08 -0.36 -6.52
CA LEU A 172 -27.66 -0.88 -7.81
C LEU A 172 -26.15 -0.68 -7.98
N VAL A 173 -25.41 -1.78 -8.07
CA VAL A 173 -23.96 -1.78 -8.25
C VAL A 173 -23.61 -1.65 -9.73
N PRO A 174 -22.82 -0.65 -10.14
CA PRO A 174 -22.39 -0.52 -11.53
C PRO A 174 -21.49 -1.69 -11.97
N PRO A 175 -21.49 -2.05 -13.27
CA PRO A 175 -20.51 -3.00 -13.81
C PRO A 175 -19.07 -2.58 -13.47
N GLY A 176 -18.24 -3.57 -13.13
CA GLY A 176 -16.85 -3.33 -12.70
C GLY A 176 -16.66 -3.15 -11.19
N TYR A 177 -17.74 -3.14 -10.40
CA TYR A 177 -17.68 -3.18 -8.94
C TYR A 177 -18.23 -4.50 -8.41
N ALA A 178 -17.66 -4.98 -7.31
CA ALA A 178 -18.09 -6.19 -6.64
C ALA A 178 -19.37 -5.92 -5.83
N VAL A 179 -20.38 -6.77 -6.03
CA VAL A 179 -21.53 -6.84 -5.13
C VAL A 179 -21.07 -7.46 -3.82
N LEU A 180 -21.49 -6.86 -2.70
CA LEU A 180 -21.18 -7.41 -1.37
C LEU A 180 -21.84 -8.77 -1.21
N SER A 181 -21.03 -9.83 -1.18
CA SER A 181 -21.46 -11.22 -1.02
C SER A 181 -21.68 -11.58 0.45
N THR A 182 -20.98 -10.87 1.35
CA THR A 182 -21.10 -11.02 2.79
C THR A 182 -22.08 -10.00 3.36
N LYS A 183 -22.87 -10.43 4.34
CA LYS A 183 -23.88 -9.57 4.93
C LYS A 183 -23.26 -8.58 5.91
N ILE A 184 -23.55 -7.29 5.72
CA ILE A 184 -23.24 -6.19 6.64
C ILE A 184 -23.89 -6.43 8.00
N GLU A 185 -25.10 -7.01 8.05
CA GLU A 185 -25.80 -7.31 9.32
C GLU A 185 -24.99 -8.23 10.24
N SER A 186 -24.12 -9.07 9.66
CA SER A 186 -23.20 -9.95 10.37
C SER A 186 -21.91 -9.24 10.83
N GLY A 187 -21.82 -7.92 10.63
CA GLY A 187 -20.69 -7.10 11.07
C GLY A 187 -19.47 -7.21 10.16
N PHE A 188 -19.63 -7.16 8.84
CA PHE A 188 -18.51 -7.12 7.88
C PHE A 188 -17.49 -8.30 7.97
N PRO A 189 -17.92 -9.56 8.13
CA PRO A 189 -16.97 -10.66 8.26
C PRO A 189 -16.36 -11.03 6.88
N TYR A 190 -15.04 -11.18 6.83
CA TYR A 190 -14.30 -11.78 5.71
C TYR A 190 -14.53 -11.17 4.31
N MET A 191 -14.84 -9.88 4.23
CA MET A 191 -14.90 -9.16 2.95
C MET A 191 -13.56 -9.16 2.21
N LYS A 192 -13.62 -9.43 0.91
CA LYS A 192 -12.49 -9.41 -0.03
C LYS A 192 -12.08 -7.98 -0.40
N ALA A 193 -10.94 -7.84 -1.06
CA ALA A 193 -10.36 -6.54 -1.44
C ALA A 193 -11.29 -5.71 -2.35
N ASP A 194 -11.87 -6.35 -3.35
CA ASP A 194 -12.82 -5.79 -4.30
C ASP A 194 -14.16 -5.39 -3.65
N GLU A 195 -14.62 -6.17 -2.67
CA GLU A 195 -15.77 -5.82 -1.85
C GLU A 195 -15.48 -4.60 -0.96
N TRP A 196 -14.27 -4.49 -0.37
CA TRP A 196 -13.87 -3.29 0.38
C TRP A 196 -13.77 -2.04 -0.50
N ARG A 197 -13.29 -2.19 -1.74
CA ARG A 197 -13.29 -1.13 -2.74
C ARG A 197 -14.72 -0.68 -3.04
N SER A 198 -15.61 -1.62 -3.30
CA SER A 198 -17.01 -1.33 -3.62
C SER A 198 -17.74 -0.71 -2.43
N TRP A 199 -17.49 -1.23 -1.23
CA TRP A 199 -17.93 -0.64 0.04
C TRP A 199 -17.54 0.83 0.12
N CYS A 200 -16.25 1.14 -0.04
CA CYS A 200 -15.76 2.50 0.06
C CYS A 200 -16.40 3.41 -1.01
N LEU A 201 -16.34 3.01 -2.28
CA LEU A 201 -16.65 3.89 -3.40
C LEU A 201 -18.15 4.04 -3.70
N ILE A 202 -18.94 3.00 -3.44
CA ILE A 202 -20.36 2.93 -3.83
C ILE A 202 -21.28 2.99 -2.61
N TYR A 203 -21.06 2.11 -1.65
CA TYR A 203 -22.02 1.87 -0.57
C TYR A 203 -21.89 2.86 0.60
N SER A 204 -20.66 3.12 1.03
CA SER A 204 -20.38 3.66 2.37
C SER A 204 -21.03 5.01 2.63
N LEU A 205 -21.01 5.96 1.68
CA LEU A 205 -21.62 7.27 1.86
C LEU A 205 -23.14 7.19 2.01
N VAL A 206 -23.80 6.31 1.26
CA VAL A 206 -25.25 6.13 1.36
C VAL A 206 -25.61 5.45 2.69
N ILE A 207 -24.87 4.41 3.04
CA ILE A 207 -25.17 3.56 4.18
C ILE A 207 -24.81 4.22 5.52
N LEU A 208 -23.74 5.01 5.57
CA LEU A 208 -23.23 5.58 6.82
C LEU A 208 -23.87 6.93 7.19
N LYS A 209 -24.59 7.57 6.27
CA LYS A 209 -25.15 8.92 6.46
C LYS A 209 -25.96 9.08 7.75
N ASP A 210 -26.81 8.10 8.04
CA ASP A 210 -27.64 8.09 9.25
C ASP A 210 -27.11 7.10 10.31
N ALA A 211 -25.90 6.57 10.12
CA ALA A 211 -25.27 5.61 11.03
C ALA A 211 -24.14 6.21 11.87
N LEU A 212 -23.51 7.28 11.39
CA LEU A 212 -22.40 7.96 12.06
C LEU A 212 -22.82 9.36 12.55
N PRO A 213 -22.15 9.89 13.58
CA PRO A 213 -22.23 11.32 13.87
C PRO A 213 -21.80 12.17 12.67
N GLU A 214 -22.29 13.41 12.63
CA GLU A 214 -22.12 14.30 11.48
C GLU A 214 -20.64 14.55 11.15
N ASP A 215 -19.78 14.76 12.15
CA ASP A 215 -18.37 15.07 11.93
C ASP A 215 -17.57 13.85 11.46
N ASP A 216 -17.85 12.65 12.01
CA ASP A 216 -17.33 11.38 11.52
C ASP A 216 -17.71 11.13 10.05
N TYR A 217 -18.98 11.40 9.69
CA TYR A 217 -19.47 11.22 8.34
C TYR A 217 -18.82 12.21 7.35
N LYS A 218 -18.65 13.47 7.75
CA LYS A 218 -17.91 14.48 6.97
C LYS A 218 -16.47 14.06 6.75
N ASN A 219 -15.79 13.60 7.81
CA ASN A 219 -14.41 13.13 7.70
C ASN A 219 -14.30 11.93 6.76
N TRP A 220 -15.17 10.92 6.91
CA TRP A 220 -15.23 9.78 5.99
C TRP A 220 -15.51 10.20 4.54
N THR A 221 -16.30 11.25 4.34
CA THR A 221 -16.58 11.80 3.00
C THR A 221 -15.31 12.35 2.33
N LEU A 222 -14.38 12.95 3.09
CA LEU A 222 -13.08 13.38 2.55
C LEU A 222 -12.29 12.19 2.00
N PHE A 223 -12.22 11.10 2.78
CA PHE A 223 -11.55 9.88 2.39
C PHE A 223 -12.16 9.25 1.12
N VAL A 224 -13.48 9.11 1.07
CA VAL A 224 -14.15 8.53 -0.12
C VAL A 224 -13.96 9.42 -1.35
N LYS A 225 -14.01 10.75 -1.21
CA LYS A 225 -13.72 11.68 -2.32
C LYS A 225 -12.30 11.51 -2.84
N ALA A 226 -11.32 11.37 -1.96
CA ALA A 226 -9.94 11.09 -2.37
C ALA A 226 -9.84 9.76 -3.11
N CYS A 227 -10.41 8.69 -2.55
CA CYS A 227 -10.41 7.37 -3.19
C CYS A 227 -11.03 7.42 -4.59
N ARG A 228 -12.18 8.09 -4.77
CA ARG A 228 -12.83 8.23 -6.09
C ARG A 228 -11.93 8.93 -7.12
N LYS A 229 -11.17 9.94 -6.71
CA LYS A 229 -10.21 10.64 -7.59
C LYS A 229 -9.04 9.74 -7.97
N LEU A 230 -8.46 9.06 -6.99
CA LEU A 230 -7.32 8.17 -7.22
C LEU A 230 -7.71 6.94 -8.04
N THR A 231 -8.98 6.52 -7.96
CA THR A 231 -9.53 5.28 -8.57
C THR A 231 -10.21 5.44 -9.92
N GLY A 232 -10.10 6.61 -10.52
CA GLY A 232 -10.60 6.83 -11.87
C GLY A 232 -9.86 5.98 -12.93
N PRO A 233 -10.53 5.64 -14.05
CA PRO A 233 -9.89 4.95 -15.18
C PRO A 233 -8.77 5.79 -15.83
N SER A 234 -8.85 7.11 -15.67
CA SER A 234 -7.81 8.07 -15.99
C SER A 234 -7.72 9.07 -14.84
N VAL A 235 -6.50 9.42 -14.42
CA VAL A 235 -6.29 10.36 -13.30
C VAL A 235 -5.40 11.50 -13.79
N THR A 236 -5.87 12.73 -13.61
CA THR A 236 -5.11 13.95 -13.93
C THR A 236 -4.21 14.38 -12.78
N TYR A 237 -3.16 15.15 -13.07
CA TYR A 237 -2.29 15.73 -12.03
C TYR A 237 -3.08 16.53 -10.98
N SER A 238 -4.08 17.32 -11.41
CA SER A 238 -4.94 18.07 -10.49
C SER A 238 -5.79 17.17 -9.60
N GLU A 239 -6.21 16.00 -10.08
CA GLU A 239 -6.94 15.03 -9.27
C GLU A 239 -6.05 14.35 -8.25
N ILE A 240 -4.80 14.03 -8.61
CA ILE A 240 -3.78 13.52 -7.67
C ILE A 240 -3.54 14.54 -6.56
N ASP A 241 -3.29 15.81 -6.91
CA ASP A 241 -3.05 16.87 -5.92
C ASP A 241 -4.27 17.10 -5.01
N SER A 242 -5.48 17.12 -5.59
CA SER A 242 -6.71 17.26 -4.83
C SER A 242 -6.95 16.07 -3.89
N ALA A 243 -6.68 14.84 -4.35
CA ALA A 243 -6.79 13.65 -3.51
C ALA A 243 -5.76 13.66 -2.37
N HIS A 244 -4.54 14.11 -2.61
CA HIS A 244 -3.51 14.26 -1.58
C HIS A 244 -3.96 15.23 -0.48
N GLN A 245 -4.53 16.38 -0.85
CA GLN A 245 -5.08 17.34 0.12
C GLN A 245 -6.21 16.72 0.96
N LEU A 246 -7.15 16.04 0.30
CA LEU A 246 -8.28 15.37 0.97
C LEU A 246 -7.83 14.27 1.93
N LEU A 247 -6.81 13.48 1.58
CA LEU A 247 -6.24 12.45 2.46
C LEU A 247 -5.49 13.07 3.64
N GLY A 248 -4.79 14.18 3.42
CA GLY A 248 -4.11 14.93 4.48
C GLY A 248 -5.11 15.54 5.48
N GLU A 249 -6.22 16.09 4.99
CA GLU A 249 -7.30 16.60 5.84
C GLU A 249 -7.99 15.46 6.59
N PHE A 250 -8.32 14.36 5.91
CA PHE A 250 -8.87 13.15 6.55
C PHE A 250 -7.99 12.63 7.70
N GLY A 251 -6.67 12.61 7.50
CA GLY A 251 -5.72 12.18 8.53
C GLY A 251 -5.74 13.08 9.76
N LYS A 252 -5.74 14.41 9.57
CA LYS A 252 -5.79 15.40 10.66
C LYS A 252 -7.11 15.34 11.45
N GLU A 253 -8.23 15.20 10.74
CA GLU A 253 -9.53 15.07 11.38
C GLU A 253 -9.67 13.72 12.11
N CYS A 254 -9.11 12.63 11.57
CA CYS A 254 -9.02 11.35 12.28
C CYS A 254 -8.27 11.49 13.62
N GLU A 255 -7.12 12.17 13.61
CA GLU A 255 -6.33 12.41 14.83
C GLU A 255 -7.12 13.23 15.85
N THR A 256 -7.87 14.23 15.39
CA THR A 256 -8.70 15.08 16.26
C THR A 256 -9.90 14.32 16.85
N LEU A 257 -10.58 13.50 16.04
CA LEU A 257 -11.78 12.76 16.44
C LEU A 257 -11.46 11.53 17.32
N TYR A 258 -10.35 10.85 17.03
CA TYR A 258 -10.06 9.52 17.60
C TYR A 258 -8.73 9.46 18.37
N GLY A 259 -7.96 10.54 18.39
CA GLY A 259 -6.66 10.63 19.05
C GLY A 259 -5.49 10.16 18.18
N GLU A 260 -4.26 10.54 18.55
CA GLU A 260 -3.03 10.26 17.81
C GLU A 260 -2.78 8.75 17.60
N SER A 261 -3.13 7.92 18.60
CA SER A 261 -2.97 6.46 18.53
C SER A 261 -3.88 5.77 17.52
N SER A 262 -4.87 6.50 16.96
CA SER A 262 -5.74 5.99 15.91
C SER A 262 -5.08 6.01 14.52
N ILE A 263 -4.05 6.85 14.32
CA ILE A 263 -3.35 7.01 13.05
C ILE A 263 -2.53 5.75 12.75
N THR A 264 -2.95 5.03 11.73
CA THR A 264 -2.29 3.79 11.32
C THR A 264 -1.16 4.04 10.32
N PRO A 265 -0.23 3.08 10.12
CA PRO A 265 0.75 3.15 9.05
C PRO A 265 0.11 3.32 7.68
N ASN A 266 -1.05 2.70 7.44
CA ASN A 266 -1.77 2.87 6.19
C ASN A 266 -2.18 4.34 5.98
N MET A 267 -2.72 4.97 7.02
CA MET A 267 -3.09 6.39 6.98
C MET A 267 -1.89 7.31 6.77
N HIS A 268 -0.74 6.98 7.35
CA HIS A 268 0.49 7.70 7.10
C HIS A 268 0.95 7.57 5.63
N LEU A 269 0.92 6.35 5.07
CA LEU A 269 1.32 6.07 3.69
C LEU A 269 0.44 6.75 2.65
N HIS A 270 -0.77 7.20 3.00
CA HIS A 270 -1.59 8.07 2.14
C HIS A 270 -0.79 9.28 1.62
N MET A 271 0.11 9.83 2.43
CA MET A 271 0.91 11.00 2.09
C MET A 271 1.97 10.72 1.01
N HIS A 272 2.21 9.45 0.67
CA HIS A 272 3.17 9.03 -0.35
C HIS A 272 2.51 8.47 -1.62
N LEU A 273 1.17 8.37 -1.64
CA LEU A 273 0.42 7.95 -2.84
C LEU A 273 0.61 8.95 -3.99
N ARG A 274 0.74 10.24 -3.67
CA ARG A 274 0.97 11.30 -4.66
C ARG A 274 2.26 11.05 -5.45
N GLU A 275 3.39 10.95 -4.77
CA GLU A 275 4.69 10.72 -5.40
C GLU A 275 4.71 9.38 -6.15
N SER A 276 4.07 8.35 -5.58
CA SER A 276 3.93 7.05 -6.25
C SER A 276 3.21 7.18 -7.59
N MET A 277 2.09 7.91 -7.63
CA MET A 277 1.32 8.11 -8.86
C MET A 277 1.99 9.04 -9.87
N LEU A 278 2.74 10.04 -9.41
CA LEU A 278 3.51 10.91 -10.31
C LEU A 278 4.67 10.17 -10.99
N ASN A 279 5.31 9.25 -10.26
CA ASN A 279 6.47 8.50 -10.78
C ASN A 279 6.06 7.30 -11.64
N PHE A 280 5.01 6.57 -11.25
CA PHE A 280 4.66 5.28 -11.85
C PHE A 280 3.29 5.28 -12.53
N GLY A 281 2.58 6.40 -12.52
CA GLY A 281 1.21 6.50 -12.99
C GLY A 281 0.20 5.88 -12.01
N PRO A 282 -1.07 5.77 -12.40
CA PRO A 282 -2.07 5.02 -11.65
C PRO A 282 -1.60 3.58 -11.58
N VAL A 283 -1.07 3.20 -10.41
CA VAL A 283 -0.22 2.03 -10.21
C VAL A 283 -0.85 0.78 -10.78
N TYR A 284 -2.17 0.66 -10.69
CA TYR A 284 -3.00 -0.13 -11.59
C TYR A 284 -4.34 0.59 -11.65
N ALA A 285 -4.97 0.76 -12.81
CA ALA A 285 -6.39 1.07 -12.86
C ALA A 285 -7.14 -0.05 -12.10
N PHE A 286 -7.36 0.19 -10.81
CA PHE A 286 -7.81 -0.69 -9.72
C PHE A 286 -8.54 -1.96 -10.11
#